data_AF-A0A6N3FET4-F1
#
_entry.id   AF-A0A6N3FET4-F1
#
_cell.length_a   1.000
_cell.length_b   1.000
_cell.length_c   1.000
_cell.angle_alpha   90.00
_cell.angle_beta   90.00
_cell.angle_gamma   90.00
#
_symmetry.space_group_name_H-M   'P 1'
#
loop_
_entity.id
_entity.type
_entity.pdbx_description
1 polymer ?
#
loop_
_entity_poly.entity_id
_entity_poly.type
_entity_poly.pdbx_seq_one_letter_code
_entity_poly.pdbx_strand_id
1 'polypeptide(L)'
;MKNIDWNNVKEAEEFERLPAGGYICVITGVEDFPDREYLKVEFDILEGDYQSYFTRLAAGLNFWAGSFIRSYKPKAQPFFKGFLTAVKQSNPGFVFNNDENSLLSKTVGLVIGDEEYVGQDGKVKKRYYVEAVRSVDAIRKGDFNVPELRTLVKADDSLSGFTPLPDSDLPF
;
A
#
# COMPACT_ATOMS: atom_id res chain seq x y z
N MET A 1 -40.91 8.35 5.39
CA MET A 1 -39.60 8.51 6.07
C MET A 1 -39.72 7.93 7.47
N LYS A 2 -38.73 7.19 7.99
CA LYS A 2 -38.78 6.63 9.36
C LYS A 2 -38.64 7.75 10.39
N ASN A 3 -39.21 7.57 11.58
CA ASN A 3 -39.00 8.47 12.71
C ASN A 3 -37.62 8.17 13.32
N ILE A 4 -36.71 9.14 13.29
CA ILE A 4 -35.32 9.03 13.72
C ILE A 4 -35.08 10.14 14.76
N ASP A 5 -34.47 9.81 15.90
CA ASP A 5 -34.07 10.77 16.92
C ASP A 5 -32.78 11.49 16.50
N TRP A 6 -32.94 12.55 15.70
CA TRP A 6 -31.85 13.33 15.16
C TRP A 6 -30.98 14.03 16.23
N ASN A 7 -31.44 14.16 17.48
CA ASN A 7 -30.64 14.77 18.56
C ASN A 7 -29.53 13.85 19.07
N ASN A 8 -29.63 12.54 18.80
CA ASN A 8 -28.62 11.53 19.15
C ASN A 8 -27.83 11.02 17.93
N VAL A 9 -28.21 11.42 16.72
CA VAL A 9 -27.45 11.10 15.52
C VAL A 9 -26.20 11.97 15.49
N LYS A 10 -25.03 11.35 15.65
CA LYS A 10 -23.76 12.05 15.47
C LYS A 10 -23.66 12.54 14.02
N GLU A 11 -23.27 13.80 13.85
CA GLU A 11 -22.88 14.33 12.54
C GLU A 11 -21.77 13.45 11.95
N ALA A 12 -21.72 13.35 10.62
CA ALA A 12 -20.64 12.63 9.97
C ALA A 12 -19.33 13.38 10.24
N GLU A 13 -18.47 12.82 11.09
CA GLU A 13 -17.10 13.30 11.23
C GLU A 13 -16.38 13.07 9.89
N GLU A 14 -15.83 14.12 9.29
CA GLU A 14 -14.88 13.96 8.18
C GLU A 14 -13.68 13.19 8.72
N PHE A 15 -13.58 11.91 8.37
CA PHE A 15 -12.48 11.08 8.81
C PHE A 15 -11.19 11.63 8.20
N GLU A 16 -10.32 12.19 9.04
CA GLU A 16 -9.06 12.77 8.57
C GLU A 16 -8.26 11.70 7.82
N ARG A 17 -7.89 12.03 6.59
CA ARG A 17 -7.14 11.11 5.73
C ARG A 17 -5.72 10.98 6.28
N LEU A 18 -5.20 9.76 6.33
CA LEU A 18 -3.80 9.54 6.74
C LEU A 18 -2.88 10.33 5.80
N PRO A 19 -2.01 11.23 6.31
CA PRO A 19 -1.08 11.98 5.47
C PRO A 19 -0.11 11.05 4.74
N ALA A 20 0.42 11.49 3.59
CA ALA A 20 1.51 10.77 2.96
C ALA A 20 2.77 10.83 3.85
N GLY A 21 3.46 9.70 4.04
CA GLY A 21 4.59 9.64 4.95
C GLY A 21 5.10 8.25 5.26
N GLY A 22 6.11 8.19 6.13
CA GLY A 22 6.70 6.97 6.65
C GLY A 22 6.06 6.58 7.98
N TYR A 23 5.63 5.33 8.07
CA TYR A 23 4.92 4.80 9.23
C TYR A 23 5.51 3.47 9.69
N ILE A 24 5.49 3.26 11.00
CA ILE A 24 5.82 1.98 11.61
C ILE A 24 4.51 1.21 11.74
N CYS A 25 4.44 0.09 11.05
CA CYS A 25 3.23 -0.71 10.91
C CYS A 25 3.41 -2.10 11.49
N VAL A 26 2.30 -2.72 11.86
CA VAL A 26 2.20 -4.15 12.19
C VAL A 26 1.44 -4.86 11.09
N ILE A 27 1.90 -6.03 10.68
CA ILE A 27 1.19 -6.90 9.73
C ILE A 27 0.03 -7.57 10.48
N THR A 28 -1.20 -7.29 10.06
CA THR A 28 -2.43 -7.76 10.71
C THR A 28 -3.07 -8.95 10.01
N GLY A 29 -2.74 -9.18 8.73
CA GLY A 29 -3.27 -10.26 7.92
C GLY A 29 -2.36 -10.57 6.76
N VAL A 30 -2.29 -11.83 6.36
CA VAL A 30 -1.57 -12.28 5.17
C VAL A 30 -2.38 -13.39 4.50
N GLU A 31 -2.57 -13.27 3.20
CA GLU A 31 -3.24 -14.27 2.38
C GLU A 31 -2.38 -14.55 1.13
N ASP A 32 -2.08 -15.82 0.88
CA ASP A 32 -1.36 -16.25 -0.31
C ASP A 32 -2.33 -16.54 -1.46
N PHE A 33 -1.96 -16.12 -2.67
CA PHE A 33 -2.66 -16.40 -3.91
C PHE A 33 -1.71 -17.13 -4.88
N PRO A 34 -1.51 -18.46 -4.72
CA PRO A 34 -0.57 -19.25 -5.52
C PRO A 34 -0.76 -19.11 -7.03
N ASP A 35 -2.00 -19.18 -7.50
CA ASP A 35 -2.33 -19.07 -8.94
C ASP A 35 -1.92 -17.73 -9.57
N ARG A 36 -1.76 -16.69 -8.74
CA ARG A 36 -1.39 -15.34 -9.16
C ARG A 36 0.02 -14.95 -8.74
N GLU A 37 0.67 -15.82 -7.96
CA GLU A 37 2.01 -15.67 -7.42
C GLU A 37 2.23 -14.37 -6.64
N TYR A 38 1.34 -14.08 -5.68
CA TYR A 38 1.49 -12.96 -4.77
C TYR A 38 0.89 -13.20 -3.37
N LEU A 39 1.43 -12.47 -2.40
CA LEU A 39 0.81 -12.29 -1.09
C LEU A 39 0.02 -10.99 -1.05
N LYS A 40 -1.19 -11.03 -0.50
CA LYS A 40 -1.91 -9.85 -0.01
C LYS A 40 -1.52 -9.66 1.46
N VAL A 41 -0.91 -8.53 1.77
CA VAL A 41 -0.46 -8.19 3.13
C VAL A 41 -1.32 -7.05 3.65
N GLU A 42 -1.99 -7.30 4.77
CA GLU A 42 -2.76 -6.32 5.53
C GLU A 42 -1.92 -5.78 6.68
N PHE A 43 -2.09 -4.50 6.98
CA PHE A 43 -1.31 -3.81 7.99
C PHE A 43 -2.12 -2.72 8.69
N ASP A 44 -1.71 -2.38 9.91
CA ASP A 44 -2.16 -1.19 10.62
C ASP A 44 -0.99 -0.39 11.18
N ILE A 45 -1.22 0.89 11.49
CA ILE A 45 -0.23 1.77 12.09
C ILE A 45 0.00 1.35 13.54
N LEU A 46 1.25 1.05 13.91
CA LEU A 46 1.58 0.49 15.21
C LEU A 46 1.78 1.57 16.28
N GLU A 47 2.40 2.71 15.93
CA GLU A 47 2.75 3.78 16.88
C GLU A 47 2.64 5.19 16.25
N GLY A 48 2.66 6.22 17.09
CA GLY A 48 2.49 7.62 16.70
C GLY A 48 1.02 8.08 16.71
N ASP A 49 0.79 9.31 16.22
CA ASP A 49 -0.52 9.99 16.28
C ASP A 49 -1.63 9.24 15.52
N TYR A 50 -1.24 8.43 14.53
CA TYR A 50 -2.14 7.65 13.70
C TYR A 50 -2.20 6.17 14.10
N GLN A 51 -1.73 5.77 15.28
CA GLN A 51 -1.83 4.39 15.76
C GLN A 51 -3.24 3.82 15.55
N SER A 52 -3.37 2.60 15.04
CA SER A 52 -4.64 1.91 14.75
C SER A 52 -5.57 2.62 13.76
N TYR A 53 -5.00 3.43 12.86
CA TYR A 53 -5.74 4.18 11.86
C TYR A 53 -6.67 3.30 11.01
N PHE A 54 -6.16 2.20 10.46
CA PHE A 54 -6.92 1.38 9.52
C PHE A 54 -8.00 0.58 10.22
N THR A 55 -7.77 0.17 11.48
CA THR A 55 -8.82 -0.40 12.33
C THR A 55 -9.97 0.58 12.54
N ARG A 56 -9.69 1.84 12.91
CA ARG A 56 -10.74 2.85 13.08
C ARG A 56 -11.46 3.16 11.76
N LEU A 57 -10.71 3.23 10.66
CA LEU A 57 -11.28 3.46 9.34
C LEU A 57 -12.22 2.33 8.92
N ALA A 58 -11.83 1.07 9.15
CA ALA A 58 -12.63 -0.09 8.80
C ALA A 58 -13.95 -0.16 9.60
N ALA A 59 -13.94 0.29 10.86
CA ALA A 59 -15.16 0.39 11.66
C ALA A 59 -16.19 1.38 11.08
N GLY A 60 -15.74 2.44 10.39
CA GLY A 60 -16.60 3.40 9.72
C GLY A 60 -17.01 3.00 8.29
N LEU A 61 -16.11 2.39 7.52
CA LEU A 61 -16.33 2.08 6.10
C LEU A 61 -16.81 0.65 5.82
N ASN A 62 -16.77 -0.23 6.83
CA ASN A 62 -17.07 -1.66 6.70
C ASN A 62 -16.22 -2.38 5.63
N PHE A 63 -14.98 -1.90 5.40
CA PHE A 63 -13.97 -2.57 4.59
C PHE A 63 -12.55 -2.24 5.10
N TRP A 64 -11.59 -3.14 4.85
CA TRP A 64 -10.19 -2.93 5.23
C TRP A 64 -9.39 -2.24 4.13
N ALA A 65 -8.87 -1.04 4.40
CA ALA A 65 -8.12 -0.25 3.41
C ALA A 65 -6.58 -0.41 3.51
N GLY A 66 -6.06 -0.90 4.64
CA GLY A 66 -4.63 -1.01 4.91
C GLY A 66 -4.03 -2.27 4.32
N SER A 67 -3.88 -2.36 3.00
CA SER A 67 -3.30 -3.54 2.36
C SER A 67 -2.43 -3.23 1.15
N PHE A 68 -1.49 -4.12 0.83
CA PHE A 68 -0.67 -4.06 -0.37
C PHE A 68 -0.32 -5.46 -0.88
N ILE A 69 0.12 -5.55 -2.13
CA ILE A 69 0.51 -6.81 -2.78
C ILE A 69 2.03 -6.94 -2.84
N ARG A 70 2.53 -8.15 -2.57
CA ARG A 70 3.92 -8.54 -2.82
C ARG A 70 3.95 -9.78 -3.70
N SER A 71 4.22 -9.57 -4.98
CA SER A 71 4.37 -10.66 -5.94
C SER A 71 5.72 -11.36 -5.75
N TYR A 72 5.71 -12.68 -5.91
CA TYR A 72 6.90 -13.52 -5.93
C TYR A 72 7.15 -14.16 -7.32
N LYS A 73 6.49 -13.64 -8.37
CA LYS A 73 6.85 -13.92 -9.77
C LYS A 73 8.34 -13.66 -10.00
N PRO A 74 9.00 -14.35 -10.94
CA PRO A 74 10.45 -14.23 -11.15
C PRO A 74 10.99 -12.78 -11.21
N LYS A 75 10.28 -11.88 -11.92
CA LYS A 75 10.66 -10.46 -12.03
C LYS A 75 10.45 -9.65 -10.73
N ALA A 76 9.57 -10.12 -9.84
CA ALA A 76 9.22 -9.45 -8.59
C ALA A 76 10.03 -9.96 -7.38
N GLN A 77 10.75 -11.08 -7.51
CA GLN A 77 11.52 -11.69 -6.42
C GLN A 77 12.52 -10.72 -5.73
N PRO A 78 13.23 -9.82 -6.43
CA PRO A 78 14.10 -8.84 -5.75
C PRO A 78 13.32 -7.91 -4.80
N PHE A 79 12.12 -7.48 -5.20
CA PHE A 79 11.26 -6.64 -4.36
C PHE A 79 10.67 -7.42 -3.19
N PHE A 80 10.28 -8.68 -3.42
CA PHE A 80 9.83 -9.58 -2.37
C PHE A 80 10.93 -9.81 -1.32
N LYS A 81 12.17 -10.05 -1.77
CA LYS A 81 13.34 -10.17 -0.89
C LYS A 81 13.62 -8.89 -0.11
N GLY A 82 13.45 -7.72 -0.75
CA GLY A 82 13.55 -6.43 -0.09
C GLY A 82 12.54 -6.28 1.05
N PHE A 83 11.28 -6.68 0.81
CA PHE A 83 10.25 -6.72 1.84
C PHE A 83 10.64 -7.64 3.02
N LEU A 84 11.04 -8.89 2.75
CA LEU A 84 11.47 -9.80 3.81
C LEU A 84 12.68 -9.29 4.60
N THR A 85 13.60 -8.60 3.93
CA THR A 85 14.78 -8.00 4.56
C THR A 85 14.37 -6.88 5.51
N ALA A 86 13.45 -6.01 5.10
CA ALA A 86 12.90 -4.96 5.95
C ALA A 86 12.17 -5.54 7.18
N VAL A 87 11.38 -6.60 7.00
CA VAL A 87 10.73 -7.32 8.10
C VAL A 87 11.78 -7.91 9.03
N LYS A 88 12.79 -8.62 8.51
CA LYS A 88 13.87 -9.21 9.31
C LYS A 88 14.64 -8.16 10.13
N GLN A 89 14.99 -7.03 9.52
CA GLN A 89 15.69 -5.94 10.21
C GLN A 89 14.83 -5.33 11.32
N SER A 90 13.51 -5.32 11.14
CA SER A 90 12.56 -4.77 12.11
C SER A 90 12.19 -5.76 13.23
N ASN A 91 12.50 -7.05 13.06
CA ASN A 91 12.14 -8.12 13.98
C ASN A 91 13.36 -9.01 14.24
N PRO A 92 14.22 -8.68 15.23
CA PRO A 92 15.42 -9.46 15.53
C PRO A 92 15.12 -10.95 15.72
N GLY A 93 15.92 -11.80 15.07
CA GLY A 93 15.75 -13.26 15.10
C GLY A 93 14.71 -13.81 14.13
N PHE A 94 13.95 -12.97 13.42
CA PHE A 94 13.01 -13.45 12.40
C PHE A 94 13.73 -14.07 11.20
N VAL A 95 13.25 -15.25 10.78
CA VAL A 95 13.65 -15.94 9.57
C VAL A 95 12.39 -16.39 8.85
N PHE A 96 12.27 -16.02 7.57
CA PHE A 96 11.15 -16.43 6.75
C PHE A 96 11.43 -17.82 6.15
N ASN A 97 10.58 -18.79 6.47
CA ASN A 97 10.73 -20.20 6.05
C ASN A 97 9.69 -20.60 4.99
N ASN A 98 9.30 -19.66 4.11
CA ASN A 98 8.23 -19.85 3.11
C ASN A 98 6.86 -20.20 3.71
N ASP A 99 6.60 -19.74 4.93
CA ASP A 99 5.28 -19.75 5.56
C ASP A 99 4.83 -18.31 5.75
N GLU A 100 3.84 -17.88 4.96
CA GLU A 100 3.31 -16.53 4.96
C GLU A 100 2.70 -16.14 6.31
N ASN A 101 2.17 -17.10 7.07
CA ASN A 101 1.57 -16.85 8.39
C ASN A 101 2.63 -16.41 9.41
N SER A 102 3.90 -16.76 9.20
CA SER A 102 5.02 -16.30 10.04
C SER A 102 5.23 -14.78 10.01
N LEU A 103 4.66 -14.08 9.01
CA LEU A 103 4.68 -12.62 8.89
C LEU A 103 3.63 -11.94 9.77
N LEU A 104 2.62 -12.65 10.26
CA LEU A 104 1.60 -12.09 11.13
C LEU A 104 2.23 -11.50 12.40
N SER A 105 1.71 -10.35 12.83
CA SER A 105 2.20 -9.58 13.97
C SER A 105 3.66 -9.10 13.86
N LYS A 106 4.31 -9.23 12.70
CA LYS A 106 5.64 -8.65 12.48
C LYS A 106 5.53 -7.16 12.19
N THR A 107 6.50 -6.42 12.71
CA THR A 107 6.60 -4.97 12.48
C THR A 107 7.36 -4.69 11.19
N VAL A 108 6.99 -3.64 10.47
CA VAL A 108 7.67 -3.20 9.26
C VAL A 108 7.49 -1.70 9.06
N GLY A 109 8.47 -1.03 8.45
CA GLY A 109 8.33 0.36 8.02
C GLY A 109 7.69 0.45 6.64
N LEU A 110 6.62 1.22 6.49
CA LEU A 110 5.94 1.46 5.22
C LEU A 110 5.93 2.95 4.89
N VAL A 111 6.23 3.28 3.64
CA VAL A 111 6.00 4.61 3.08
C VAL A 111 4.67 4.58 2.37
N ILE A 112 3.70 5.30 2.91
CA ILE A 112 2.30 5.30 2.47
C ILE A 112 2.01 6.62 1.78
N GLY A 113 1.36 6.56 0.63
CA GLY A 113 0.85 7.70 -0.11
C GLY A 113 -0.55 7.45 -0.64
N ASP A 114 -0.99 8.34 -1.51
CA ASP A 114 -2.27 8.27 -2.19
C ASP A 114 -2.11 8.02 -3.68
N GLU A 115 -3.01 7.21 -4.23
CA GLU A 115 -3.16 7.02 -5.66
C GLU A 115 -4.62 7.26 -6.06
N GLU A 116 -4.82 8.03 -7.12
CA GLU A 116 -6.12 8.21 -7.74
C GLU A 116 -6.49 6.99 -8.59
N TYR A 117 -7.74 6.57 -8.52
CA TYR A 117 -8.29 5.48 -9.32
C TYR A 117 -9.70 5.82 -9.79
N VAL A 118 -10.09 5.32 -10.96
CA VAL A 118 -11.46 5.45 -11.45
C VAL A 118 -12.31 4.37 -10.79
N GLY A 119 -13.30 4.78 -10.00
CA GLY A 119 -14.28 3.89 -9.41
C GLY A 119 -15.19 3.28 -10.47
N GLN A 120 -15.94 2.23 -10.09
CA GLN A 120 -16.94 1.60 -10.98
C GLN A 120 -18.04 2.57 -11.44
N ASP A 121 -18.24 3.66 -10.69
CA ASP A 121 -19.14 4.77 -10.97
C ASP A 121 -18.55 5.81 -11.95
N GLY A 122 -17.34 5.57 -12.49
CA GLY A 122 -16.63 6.48 -13.38
C GLY A 122 -16.03 7.70 -12.67
N LYS A 123 -16.17 7.81 -11.35
CA LYS A 123 -15.64 8.92 -10.55
C LYS A 123 -14.20 8.66 -10.13
N VAL A 124 -13.38 9.70 -10.13
CA VAL A 124 -12.03 9.64 -9.55
C VAL A 124 -12.16 9.57 -8.03
N LYS A 125 -11.53 8.54 -7.45
CA LYS A 125 -11.44 8.29 -6.01
C LYS A 125 -9.98 8.14 -5.62
N LYS A 126 -9.66 8.29 -4.33
CA LYS A 126 -8.30 8.07 -3.81
C LYS A 126 -8.23 6.79 -3.00
N ARG A 127 -7.19 6.00 -3.22
CA ARG A 127 -6.83 4.84 -2.39
C ARG A 127 -5.46 5.04 -1.78
N TYR A 128 -5.21 4.37 -0.66
CA TYR A 128 -3.86 4.28 -0.13
C TYR A 128 -2.99 3.36 -0.98
N TYR A 129 -1.73 3.72 -1.14
CA TYR A 129 -0.73 2.93 -1.83
C TYR A 129 0.55 2.89 -1.00
N VAL A 130 1.21 1.73 -0.98
CA VAL A 130 2.51 1.54 -0.33
C VAL A 130 3.60 1.73 -1.38
N GLU A 131 4.24 2.89 -1.35
CA GLU A 131 5.32 3.27 -2.28
C GLU A 131 6.59 2.46 -2.00
N ALA A 132 6.98 2.36 -0.73
CA ALA A 132 8.21 1.68 -0.34
C ALA A 132 8.06 0.91 0.97
N VAL A 133 8.87 -0.15 1.08
CA VAL A 133 9.09 -0.86 2.34
C VAL A 133 10.49 -0.52 2.84
N ARG A 134 10.57 -0.22 4.14
CA ARG A 134 11.80 0.12 4.86
C ARG A 134 11.82 -0.61 6.21
N SER A 135 12.98 -0.67 6.84
CA SER A 135 13.05 -1.13 8.22
C SER A 135 12.43 -0.09 9.15
N VAL A 136 12.00 -0.52 10.34
CA VAL A 136 11.52 0.38 11.40
C VAL A 136 12.56 1.46 11.71
N ASP A 137 13.83 1.08 11.81
CA ASP A 137 14.92 2.02 12.08
C ASP A 137 15.09 3.08 10.98
N ALA A 138 14.90 2.71 9.70
CA ALA A 138 14.97 3.66 8.60
C ALA A 138 13.82 4.69 8.67
N ILE A 139 12.60 4.25 9.00
CA ILE A 139 11.48 5.17 9.21
C ILE A 139 11.75 6.11 10.39
N ARG A 140 12.24 5.59 11.53
CA ARG A 140 12.59 6.42 12.70
C ARG A 140 13.67 7.46 12.41
N LYS A 141 14.60 7.14 11.51
CA LYS A 141 15.67 8.05 11.07
C LYS A 141 15.23 9.03 9.99
N GLY A 142 14.01 8.91 9.46
CA GLY A 142 13.55 9.72 8.34
C GLY A 142 14.20 9.36 7.00
N ASP A 143 14.73 8.14 6.86
CA ASP A 143 15.38 7.66 5.62
C ASP A 143 14.34 7.17 4.60
N PHE A 144 13.48 8.09 4.19
CA PHE A 144 12.46 7.89 3.16
C PHE A 144 12.07 9.23 2.51
N ASN A 145 11.55 9.13 1.29
CA ASN A 145 10.94 10.27 0.62
C ASN A 145 9.43 10.19 0.77
N VAL A 146 8.80 11.32 1.10
CA VAL A 146 7.33 11.42 1.14
C VAL A 146 6.82 11.34 -0.30
N PRO A 147 5.93 10.39 -0.63
CA PRO A 147 5.43 10.24 -1.98
C PRO A 147 4.50 11.40 -2.35
N GLU A 148 4.63 11.89 -3.57
CA GLU A 148 3.63 12.78 -4.16
C GLU A 148 2.34 12.00 -4.47
N LEU A 149 1.22 12.70 -4.59
CA LEU A 149 -0.05 12.10 -5.01
C LEU A 149 0.13 11.49 -6.41
N ARG A 150 -0.03 10.16 -6.53
CA ARG A 150 -0.04 9.52 -7.84
C ARG A 150 -1.39 9.80 -8.50
N THR A 151 -1.42 10.81 -9.37
CA THR A 151 -2.61 11.17 -10.15
C THR A 151 -2.90 10.13 -11.22
N LEU A 152 -4.17 10.00 -11.59
CA LEU A 152 -4.53 9.24 -12.78
C LEU A 152 -3.86 9.88 -13.99
N VAL A 153 -2.97 9.14 -14.67
CA VAL A 153 -2.49 9.53 -15.98
C VAL A 153 -3.71 9.55 -16.89
N LYS A 154 -4.21 10.74 -17.21
CA LYS A 154 -5.11 10.89 -18.37
C LYS A 154 -4.32 10.35 -19.55
N ALA A 155 -4.97 9.53 -20.38
CA ALA A 155 -4.39 9.11 -21.65
C ALA A 155 -4.20 10.36 -22.53
N ASP A 156 -3.09 11.05 -22.34
CA ASP A 156 -2.33 11.76 -23.35
C ASP A 156 -0.96 12.14 -22.77
N ASP A 157 0.06 11.68 -23.50
CA ASP A 157 1.43 12.20 -23.55
C ASP A 157 2.49 11.67 -22.56
N SER A 158 2.93 10.42 -22.77
CA SER A 158 4.37 10.08 -22.84
C SER A 158 4.61 8.64 -23.33
N LEU A 159 4.36 8.38 -24.62
CA LEU A 159 4.99 7.29 -25.37
C LEU A 159 6.23 7.86 -26.08
N SER A 160 7.21 8.40 -25.34
CA SER A 160 8.50 8.80 -25.90
C SER A 160 9.45 7.59 -25.98
N GLY A 161 9.02 6.55 -26.69
CA GLY A 161 9.78 5.30 -26.83
C GLY A 161 9.63 4.60 -28.18
N PHE A 162 8.91 5.18 -29.14
CA PHE A 162 8.89 4.68 -30.51
C PHE A 162 9.67 5.66 -31.39
N THR A 163 10.96 5.41 -31.57
CA THR A 163 11.69 5.97 -32.71
C THR A 163 11.22 5.22 -33.97
N PRO A 164 10.62 5.89 -34.97
CA PRO A 164 10.44 5.27 -36.26
C PRO A 164 11.84 4.98 -36.84
N LEU A 165 12.09 3.73 -37.21
CA LEU A 165 13.26 3.38 -38.01
C LEU A 165 13.19 4.15 -39.34
N PRO A 166 14.29 4.73 -39.83
CA PRO A 166 14.31 5.25 -41.20
C PRO A 166 14.10 4.08 -42.17
N ASP A 167 13.26 4.31 -43.20
CA ASP A 167 12.87 3.33 -44.24
C ASP A 167 14.04 2.75 -45.07
N SER A 168 15.29 3.08 -44.73
CA SER A 168 16.50 2.70 -45.48
C SER A 168 17.12 1.35 -45.10
N ASP A 169 16.59 0.64 -44.10
CA ASP A 169 17.15 -0.64 -43.61
C ASP A 169 16.11 -1.77 -43.47
N LEU A 170 15.17 -1.88 -44.43
CA LEU A 170 14.39 -3.10 -44.61
C LEU A 170 15.12 -4.04 -45.58
N PRO A 171 15.69 -5.17 -45.14
CA PRO A 171 16.16 -6.18 -46.07
C PRO A 171 14.96 -6.83 -46.77
N PHE A 172 15.01 -6.86 -48.11
CA PHE A 172 14.09 -7.63 -48.95
C PHE A 172 14.23 -9.14 -48.71
#